data_AF-A0A7C5ZEA2-F1
#
_entry.id   AF-A0A7C5ZEA2-F1
#
_cell.length_a   1.000
_cell.length_b   1.000
_cell.length_c   1.000
_cell.angle_alpha   90.00
_cell.angle_beta   90.00
_cell.angle_gamma   90.00
#
_symmetry.space_group_name_H-M   'P 1'
#
loop_
_entity.id
_entity.type
_entity.pdbx_description
1 polymer ?
#
loop_
_entity_poly.entity_id
_entity_poly.type
_entity_poly.pdbx_seq_one_letter_code
_entity_poly.pdbx_strand_id
1 'polypeptide(L)'
;MRTRSNSFLAGLFLIVLGALFLIGTLGVVDVQEEVAAAVVFFSAGLVLLLAHVLFQKPIWTLIVGVASVFIGLAIFISETRVISDNFIGALFFILAGSIFLSGLRKGKKNWWVIIPGGYCFVFAGHVILDMLIRRADIYHGVWFFAGSGLIFGTLYFLKDRENPLDWAKFPSLISLIIAGMVMMTGNFTDFFSRVLFPVMLILVGAYVIYRSIQKAEAESDESAVKPTEKKEPAGKKKAQSK
;
A
#
# COMPACT_ATOMS: atom_id res chain seq x y z
N MET A 1 31.30 -3.65 14.85
CA MET A 1 31.11 -4.43 16.10
C MET A 1 29.86 -5.31 15.97
N ARG A 2 29.94 -6.54 16.46
CA ARG A 2 29.30 -7.77 15.94
C ARG A 2 27.93 -8.06 16.59
N THR A 3 26.96 -8.47 15.79
CA THR A 3 25.51 -8.70 16.04
C THR A 3 25.16 -9.92 16.92
N ARG A 4 25.84 -10.14 18.06
CA ARG A 4 25.69 -11.39 18.84
C ARG A 4 24.40 -11.48 19.69
N SER A 5 23.66 -10.39 19.92
CA SER A 5 22.47 -10.41 20.80
C SER A 5 21.14 -10.73 20.11
N ASN A 6 21.03 -10.62 18.79
CA ASN A 6 19.76 -10.85 18.09
C ASN A 6 19.34 -12.33 18.09
N SER A 7 20.32 -13.24 18.08
CA SER A 7 20.06 -14.69 18.04
C SER A 7 19.52 -15.22 19.37
N PHE A 8 19.89 -14.60 20.50
CA PHE A 8 19.39 -14.99 21.81
C PHE A 8 17.91 -14.64 21.98
N LEU A 9 17.51 -13.43 21.58
CA LEU A 9 16.12 -13.00 21.67
C LEU A 9 15.22 -13.77 20.70
N ALA A 10 15.71 -14.05 19.49
CA ALA A 10 15.01 -14.90 18.52
C ALA A 10 14.90 -16.36 19.00
N GLY A 11 15.97 -16.90 19.59
CA GLY A 11 15.97 -18.24 20.16
C GLY A 11 15.03 -18.38 21.35
N LEU A 12 15.06 -17.42 22.28
CA LEU A 12 14.15 -17.41 23.44
C LEU A 12 12.68 -17.28 22.98
N PHE A 13 12.41 -16.43 21.99
CA PHE A 13 11.07 -16.32 21.40
C PHE A 13 10.62 -17.64 20.77
N LEU A 14 11.46 -18.31 19.98
CA LEU A 14 11.15 -19.62 19.39
C LEU A 14 10.89 -20.69 20.46
N ILE A 15 11.63 -20.68 21.56
CA ILE A 15 11.46 -21.64 22.66
C ILE A 15 10.11 -21.41 23.35
N VAL A 16 9.77 -20.16 23.69
CA VAL A 16 8.48 -19.82 24.32
C VAL A 16 7.32 -20.15 23.39
N LEU A 17 7.45 -19.81 22.10
CA LEU A 17 6.45 -20.08 21.08
C LEU A 17 6.22 -21.58 20.89
N GLY A 18 7.31 -22.34 20.79
CA GLY A 18 7.27 -23.80 20.63
C GLY A 18 6.70 -24.50 21.86
N ALA A 19 7.03 -24.05 23.08
CA ALA A 19 6.47 -24.59 24.31
C ALA A 19 4.96 -24.37 24.40
N LEU A 20 4.48 -23.18 24.02
CA LEU A 20 3.05 -22.86 23.95
C LEU A 20 2.31 -23.75 22.95
N PHE A 21 2.87 -23.97 21.76
CA PHE A 21 2.29 -24.83 20.73
C PHE A 21 2.24 -26.31 21.16
N LEU A 22 3.28 -26.77 21.87
CA LEU A 22 3.36 -28.13 22.38
C LEU A 22 2.27 -28.41 23.43
N ILE A 23 2.02 -27.44 24.32
CA ILE A 23 0.97 -27.55 25.35
C ILE A 23 -0.42 -27.64 24.70
N GLY A 24 -0.68 -26.86 23.65
CA GLY A 24 -1.93 -26.95 22.88
C GLY A 24 -2.10 -28.30 22.18
N THR A 25 -1.02 -28.84 21.61
CA THR A 25 -1.05 -30.12 20.88
C THR A 25 -1.22 -31.33 21.80
N LEU A 26 -0.74 -31.25 23.04
CA LEU A 26 -0.85 -32.34 24.02
C LEU A 26 -2.28 -32.53 24.57
N GLY A 27 -3.24 -31.67 24.19
CA GLY A 27 -4.64 -31.79 24.60
C GLY A 27 -4.86 -31.61 26.12
N VAL A 28 -3.85 -31.10 26.84
CA VAL A 28 -3.91 -30.82 28.29
C VAL A 28 -4.83 -29.63 28.57
N VAL A 29 -4.96 -28.73 27.58
CA VAL A 29 -5.88 -27.61 27.57
C VAL A 29 -6.59 -27.64 26.22
N ASP A 30 -7.92 -27.55 26.21
CA ASP A 30 -8.72 -27.43 24.99
C ASP A 30 -8.54 -25.99 24.45
N VAL A 31 -7.37 -25.72 23.88
CA VAL A 31 -7.04 -24.41 23.32
C VAL A 31 -7.68 -24.37 21.93
N GLN A 32 -8.75 -23.60 21.80
CA GLN A 32 -9.28 -23.24 20.48
C GLN A 32 -8.15 -22.67 19.62
N GLU A 33 -8.03 -23.14 18.36
CA GLU A 33 -6.93 -22.77 17.45
C GLU A 33 -6.78 -21.24 17.30
N GLU A 34 -7.89 -20.52 17.43
CA GLU A 34 -7.98 -19.06 17.37
C GLU A 34 -7.28 -18.39 18.56
N VAL A 35 -7.42 -18.93 19.77
CA VAL A 35 -6.74 -18.41 20.96
C VAL A 35 -5.23 -18.64 20.85
N ALA A 36 -4.80 -19.78 20.31
CA ALA A 36 -3.39 -20.04 20.05
C ALA A 36 -2.82 -19.04 19.03
N ALA A 37 -3.52 -18.81 17.91
CA ALA A 37 -3.14 -17.82 16.92
C ALA A 37 -3.08 -16.41 17.52
N ALA A 38 -4.07 -16.02 18.33
CA ALA A 38 -4.09 -14.72 19.02
C ALA A 38 -2.83 -14.51 19.88
N VAL A 39 -2.47 -15.50 20.70
CA VAL A 39 -1.29 -15.44 21.57
C VAL A 39 0.00 -15.35 20.75
N VAL A 40 0.11 -16.13 19.66
CA VAL A 40 1.27 -16.11 18.77
C VAL A 40 1.45 -14.73 18.13
N PHE A 41 0.42 -14.18 17.50
CA PHE A 41 0.49 -12.87 16.84
C PHE A 41 0.72 -11.74 17.84
N PHE A 42 0.03 -11.79 18.99
CA PHE A 42 0.19 -10.78 20.05
C PHE A 42 1.61 -10.77 20.62
N SER A 43 2.14 -11.95 20.99
CA SER A 43 3.49 -12.07 21.55
C SER A 43 4.57 -11.72 20.52
N ALA A 44 4.43 -12.16 19.27
CA ALA A 44 5.33 -11.79 18.17
C ALA A 44 5.36 -10.26 17.98
N GLY A 45 4.18 -9.64 17.94
CA GLY A 45 4.05 -8.20 17.83
C GLY A 45 4.72 -7.46 18.98
N LEU A 46 4.51 -7.92 20.22
CA LEU A 46 5.08 -7.31 21.41
C LEU A 46 6.61 -7.39 21.39
N VAL A 47 7.19 -8.54 21.00
CA VAL A 47 8.63 -8.70 20.84
C VAL A 47 9.19 -7.76 19.77
N LEU A 48 8.49 -7.59 18.64
CA LEU A 48 8.90 -6.66 17.60
C LEU A 48 8.85 -5.21 18.06
N LEU A 49 7.82 -4.82 18.84
CA LEU A 49 7.72 -3.47 19.42
C LEU A 49 8.82 -3.22 20.44
N LEU A 50 9.06 -4.17 21.35
CA LEU A 50 10.18 -4.13 22.29
C LEU A 50 11.51 -4.03 21.56
N ALA A 51 11.71 -4.82 20.50
CA ALA A 51 12.92 -4.76 19.69
C ALA A 51 13.08 -3.40 19.00
N HIS A 52 11.99 -2.77 18.57
CA HIS A 52 12.05 -1.42 18.00
C HIS A 52 12.48 -0.38 19.02
N VAL A 53 11.89 -0.39 20.22
CA VAL A 53 12.21 0.56 21.30
C VAL A 53 13.64 0.35 21.81
N LEU A 54 14.05 -0.90 22.04
CA LEU A 54 15.35 -1.23 22.64
C LEU A 54 16.52 -1.08 21.65
N PHE A 55 16.31 -1.36 20.36
CA PHE A 55 17.39 -1.39 19.37
C PHE A 55 17.27 -0.31 18.29
N GLN A 56 16.36 0.67 18.44
CA GLN A 56 16.17 1.79 17.49
C GLN A 56 16.04 1.29 16.04
N LYS A 57 15.27 0.20 15.85
CA LYS A 57 15.11 -0.46 14.55
C LYS A 57 14.37 0.45 13.55
N PRO A 58 14.45 0.18 12.23
CA PRO A 58 13.69 0.96 11.25
C PRO A 58 12.19 0.96 11.54
N ILE A 59 11.49 1.97 11.01
CA ILE A 59 10.05 2.17 11.20
C ILE A 59 9.20 0.97 10.75
N TRP A 60 9.70 0.19 9.78
CA TRP A 60 9.10 -1.07 9.35
C TRP A 60 8.88 -2.06 10.49
N THR A 61 9.82 -2.18 11.42
CA THR A 61 9.68 -3.09 12.58
C THR A 61 8.54 -2.66 13.49
N LEU A 62 8.33 -1.35 13.65
CA LEU A 62 7.23 -0.82 14.44
C LEU A 62 5.89 -1.10 13.75
N ILE A 63 5.80 -0.91 12.43
CA ILE A 63 4.59 -1.21 11.66
C ILE A 63 4.21 -2.69 11.77
N VAL A 64 5.17 -3.59 11.52
CA VAL A 64 4.93 -5.04 11.60
C VAL A 64 4.60 -5.45 13.04
N GLY A 65 5.26 -4.85 14.03
CA GLY A 65 4.98 -5.09 15.44
C GLY A 65 3.57 -4.68 15.84
N VAL A 66 3.14 -3.46 15.50
CA VAL A 66 1.77 -3.00 15.79
C VAL A 66 0.73 -3.81 15.03
N ALA A 67 0.96 -4.11 13.75
CA ALA A 67 0.08 -4.95 12.97
C ALA A 67 -0.12 -6.34 13.62
N SER A 68 0.97 -6.96 14.08
CA SER A 68 0.93 -8.28 14.72
C SER A 68 0.22 -8.24 16.08
N VAL A 69 0.52 -7.24 16.92
CA VAL A 69 -0.21 -7.02 18.19
C VAL A 69 -1.70 -6.87 17.92
N PHE A 70 -2.05 -6.07 16.91
CA PHE A 70 -3.44 -5.78 16.60
C PHE A 70 -4.17 -7.00 16.05
N ILE A 71 -3.55 -7.79 15.16
CA ILE A 71 -4.12 -9.05 14.67
C ILE A 71 -4.36 -10.00 15.84
N GLY A 72 -3.39 -10.16 16.74
CA GLY A 72 -3.55 -11.00 17.92
C GLY A 72 -4.69 -10.54 18.82
N LEU A 73 -4.79 -9.23 19.06
CA LEU A 73 -5.88 -8.64 19.85
C LEU A 73 -7.24 -8.75 19.16
N ALA A 74 -7.29 -8.58 17.83
CA ALA A 74 -8.52 -8.69 17.05
C ALA A 74 -9.10 -10.10 17.11
N ILE A 75 -8.25 -11.13 16.94
CA ILE A 75 -8.66 -12.54 17.07
C ILE A 75 -9.16 -12.83 18.49
N PHE A 76 -8.50 -12.29 19.52
CA PHE A 76 -8.92 -12.49 20.90
C PHE A 76 -10.28 -11.83 21.20
N ILE A 77 -10.50 -10.61 20.69
CA ILE A 77 -11.76 -9.88 20.94
C ILE A 77 -12.91 -10.48 20.12
N SER A 78 -12.67 -10.94 18.88
CA SER A 78 -13.73 -11.50 18.04
C SER A 78 -14.43 -12.69 18.70
N GLU A 79 -13.69 -13.49 19.47
CA GLU A 79 -14.26 -14.64 20.20
C GLU A 79 -15.20 -14.20 21.34
N THR A 80 -14.92 -13.06 21.97
CA THR A 80 -15.79 -12.54 23.03
C THR A 80 -17.13 -12.02 22.51
N ARG A 81 -17.25 -11.74 21.20
CA ARG A 81 -18.43 -11.15 20.51
C ARG A 81 -18.99 -9.88 21.17
N VAL A 82 -18.25 -9.24 22.07
CA VAL A 82 -18.68 -8.04 22.79
C VAL A 82 -18.61 -6.80 21.89
N ILE A 83 -17.64 -6.79 20.97
CA ILE A 83 -17.31 -5.64 20.12
C ILE A 83 -17.50 -6.06 18.66
N SER A 84 -18.07 -5.18 17.83
CA SER A 84 -18.17 -5.42 16.39
C SER A 84 -16.78 -5.46 15.73
N ASP A 85 -16.54 -6.44 14.88
CA ASP A 85 -15.30 -6.58 14.10
C ASP A 85 -14.96 -5.32 13.30
N ASN A 86 -15.99 -4.64 12.79
CA ASN A 86 -15.83 -3.38 12.07
C ASN A 86 -15.20 -2.31 13.00
N PHE A 87 -15.58 -2.25 14.28
CA PHE A 87 -15.06 -1.25 15.21
C PHE A 87 -13.58 -1.48 15.49
N ILE A 88 -13.22 -2.75 15.66
CA ILE A 88 -11.84 -3.20 15.82
C ILE A 88 -11.03 -2.84 14.56
N GLY A 89 -11.57 -3.12 13.37
CA GLY A 89 -10.96 -2.78 12.09
C GLY A 89 -10.77 -1.26 11.89
N ALA A 90 -11.77 -0.44 12.23
CA ALA A 90 -11.64 1.01 12.16
C ALA A 90 -10.55 1.54 13.10
N LEU A 91 -10.53 1.05 14.35
CA LEU A 91 -9.53 1.43 15.35
C LEU A 91 -8.12 1.03 14.91
N PHE A 92 -7.96 -0.15 14.28
CA PHE A 92 -6.71 -0.61 13.70
C PHE A 92 -6.14 0.43 12.74
N PHE A 93 -6.96 0.79 11.75
CA PHE A 93 -6.54 1.65 10.66
C PHE A 93 -6.24 3.07 11.16
N ILE A 94 -6.98 3.59 12.14
CA ILE A 94 -6.68 4.89 12.76
C ILE A 94 -5.31 4.86 13.46
N LEU A 95 -5.05 3.83 14.27
CA LEU A 95 -3.79 3.70 15.01
C LEU A 95 -2.60 3.47 14.05
N ALA A 96 -2.75 2.56 13.09
CA ALA A 96 -1.75 2.30 12.06
C ALA A 96 -1.45 3.57 11.23
N GLY A 97 -2.49 4.28 10.79
CA GLY A 97 -2.37 5.55 10.08
C GLY A 97 -1.63 6.61 10.88
N SER A 98 -1.94 6.72 12.17
CA SER A 98 -1.28 7.65 13.11
C SER A 98 0.20 7.34 13.29
N ILE A 99 0.54 6.05 13.36
CA ILE A 99 1.92 5.57 13.45
C ILE A 99 2.72 5.94 12.21
N PHE A 100 2.17 5.68 11.03
CA PHE A 100 2.79 6.14 9.78
C PHE A 100 2.97 7.66 9.87
N LEU A 101 1.91 8.43 10.12
CA LEU A 101 2.01 9.90 10.14
C LEU A 101 3.03 10.46 11.14
N SER A 102 3.30 9.76 12.25
CA SER A 102 4.37 10.12 13.18
C SER A 102 5.78 10.15 12.55
N GLY A 103 6.00 9.36 11.48
CA GLY A 103 7.22 9.31 10.70
C GLY A 103 7.58 10.63 9.99
N LEU A 104 6.60 11.50 9.76
CA LEU A 104 6.83 12.86 9.22
C LEU A 104 7.61 13.75 10.20
N ARG A 105 7.54 13.47 11.51
CA ARG A 105 8.32 14.21 12.53
C ARG A 105 9.83 14.01 12.37
N LYS A 106 10.25 12.94 11.70
CA LYS A 106 11.67 12.64 11.41
C LYS A 106 12.21 13.39 10.18
N GLY A 107 11.40 14.27 9.57
CA GLY A 107 11.80 15.17 8.50
C GLY A 107 11.04 14.95 7.18
N LYS A 108 11.03 15.99 6.32
CA LYS A 108 10.33 16.00 5.02
C LYS A 108 10.82 14.94 4.02
N LYS A 109 11.99 14.32 4.27
CA LYS A 109 12.51 13.21 3.47
C LYS A 109 11.66 11.94 3.56
N ASN A 110 10.81 11.83 4.59
CA ASN A 110 9.90 10.70 4.79
C ASN A 110 8.51 10.94 4.18
N TRP A 111 8.40 11.66 3.07
CA TRP A 111 7.13 11.95 2.39
C TRP A 111 6.33 10.67 2.04
N TRP A 112 7.05 9.59 1.74
CA TRP A 112 6.46 8.30 1.35
C TRP A 112 5.51 7.72 2.39
N VAL A 113 5.64 8.15 3.65
CA VAL A 113 4.85 7.69 4.79
C VAL A 113 3.41 8.20 4.75
N ILE A 114 3.15 9.30 4.04
CA ILE A 114 1.79 9.85 3.84
C ILE A 114 0.91 8.89 3.05
N ILE A 115 1.48 8.16 2.09
CA ILE A 115 0.71 7.24 1.24
C ILE A 115 0.09 6.10 2.08
N PRO A 116 0.88 5.23 2.74
CA PRO A 116 0.32 4.14 3.54
C PRO A 116 -0.49 4.68 4.72
N GLY A 117 -0.03 5.74 5.40
CA GLY A 117 -0.77 6.33 6.51
C GLY A 117 -2.12 6.93 6.10
N GLY A 118 -2.14 7.63 4.97
CA GLY A 118 -3.34 8.19 4.37
C GLY A 118 -4.33 7.11 3.95
N TYR A 119 -3.88 6.03 3.31
CA TYR A 119 -4.75 4.91 2.96
C TYR A 119 -5.33 4.22 4.20
N CYS A 120 -4.57 4.08 5.29
CA CYS A 120 -5.14 3.63 6.54
C CYS A 120 -6.31 4.53 6.99
N PHE A 121 -6.17 5.86 6.96
CA PHE A 121 -7.29 6.75 7.30
C PHE A 121 -8.49 6.63 6.34
N VAL A 122 -8.24 6.43 5.04
CA VAL A 122 -9.31 6.19 4.06
C VAL A 122 -10.07 4.90 4.40
N PHE A 123 -9.36 3.82 4.72
CA PHE A 123 -9.98 2.55 5.11
C PHE A 123 -10.70 2.63 6.45
N ALA A 124 -10.14 3.35 7.44
CA ALA A 124 -10.84 3.63 8.69
C ALA A 124 -12.17 4.34 8.43
N GLY A 125 -12.13 5.39 7.61
CA GLY A 125 -13.32 6.14 7.21
C GLY A 125 -14.34 5.26 6.47
N HIS A 126 -13.87 4.37 5.61
CA HIS A 126 -14.72 3.41 4.89
C HIS A 126 -15.47 2.49 5.86
N VAL A 127 -14.75 1.89 6.82
CA VAL A 127 -15.35 1.00 7.83
C VAL A 127 -16.30 1.76 8.76
N ILE A 128 -16.00 3.02 9.09
CA ILE A 128 -16.92 3.88 9.85
C ILE A 128 -18.16 4.21 9.02
N LEU A 129 -18.01 4.49 7.73
CA LEU A 129 -19.13 4.79 6.83
C LEU A 129 -20.10 3.60 6.74
N ASP A 130 -19.57 2.38 6.68
CA ASP A 130 -20.36 1.14 6.72
C ASP A 130 -21.20 1.00 7.99
N MET A 131 -20.65 1.41 9.14
CA MET A 131 -21.41 1.38 10.39
C MET A 131 -22.52 2.43 10.44
N LEU A 132 -22.27 3.63 9.90
CA LEU A 132 -23.19 4.76 10.02
C LEU A 132 -24.30 4.72 8.96
N ILE A 133 -24.01 4.27 7.74
CA ILE A 133 -24.92 4.38 6.60
C ILE A 133 -25.28 3.00 6.07
N ARG A 134 -26.54 2.60 6.29
CA ARG A 134 -27.10 1.38 5.69
C ARG A 134 -27.27 1.61 4.17
N ARG A 135 -26.62 0.79 3.33
CA ARG A 135 -26.44 0.95 1.85
C ARG A 135 -25.36 1.97 1.45
N ALA A 136 -24.22 1.96 2.12
CA ALA A 136 -23.05 2.75 1.73
C ALA A 136 -22.38 2.28 0.41
N ASP A 137 -22.84 1.16 -0.17
CA ASP A 137 -22.25 0.47 -1.33
C ASP A 137 -21.85 1.42 -2.49
N ILE A 138 -22.70 2.40 -2.78
CA ILE A 138 -22.52 3.36 -3.87
C ILE A 138 -21.47 4.43 -3.51
N TYR A 139 -21.34 4.77 -2.23
CA TYR A 139 -20.45 5.81 -1.73
C TYR A 139 -19.04 5.30 -1.44
N HIS A 140 -18.82 3.99 -1.36
CA HIS A 140 -17.49 3.42 -1.14
C HIS A 140 -16.49 3.79 -2.23
N GLY A 141 -16.90 3.70 -3.49
CA GLY A 141 -16.06 4.09 -4.62
C GLY A 141 -15.69 5.57 -4.53
N VAL A 142 -16.68 6.43 -4.26
CA VAL A 142 -16.46 7.88 -4.09
C VAL A 142 -15.50 8.14 -2.94
N TRP A 143 -15.71 7.52 -1.77
CA TRP A 143 -14.86 7.68 -0.59
C TRP A 143 -13.42 7.26 -0.86
N PHE A 144 -13.23 6.10 -1.50
CA PHE A 144 -11.90 5.57 -1.82
C PHE A 144 -11.15 6.46 -2.81
N PHE A 145 -11.79 6.85 -3.91
CA PHE A 145 -11.15 7.66 -4.94
C PHE A 145 -10.96 9.12 -4.50
N ALA A 146 -11.91 9.70 -3.77
CA ALA A 146 -11.75 11.02 -3.17
C ALA A 146 -10.62 11.03 -2.13
N GLY A 147 -10.59 10.01 -1.26
CA GLY A 147 -9.51 9.79 -0.30
C GLY A 147 -8.15 9.67 -0.99
N SER A 148 -8.04 8.85 -2.04
CA SER A 148 -6.83 8.72 -2.86
C SER A 148 -6.42 10.07 -3.47
N GLY A 149 -7.38 10.81 -4.01
CA GLY A 149 -7.18 12.15 -4.55
C GLY A 149 -6.60 13.13 -3.53
N LEU A 150 -7.11 13.09 -2.29
CA LEU A 150 -6.62 13.89 -1.16
C LEU A 150 -5.22 13.48 -0.70
N ILE A 151 -4.91 12.18 -0.65
CA ILE A 151 -3.57 11.67 -0.29
C ILE A 151 -2.52 12.20 -1.27
N PHE A 152 -2.74 12.00 -2.57
CA PHE A 152 -1.82 12.49 -3.60
C PHE A 152 -1.81 14.02 -3.71
N GLY A 153 -2.94 14.68 -3.46
CA GLY A 153 -3.02 16.14 -3.42
C GLY A 153 -2.17 16.70 -2.28
N THR A 154 -2.24 16.09 -1.09
CA THR A 154 -1.40 16.44 0.06
C THR A 154 0.08 16.26 -0.27
N LEU A 155 0.42 15.18 -0.99
CA LEU A 155 1.77 14.92 -1.45
C LEU A 155 2.27 16.00 -2.41
N TYR A 156 1.41 16.46 -3.33
CA TYR A 156 1.72 17.54 -4.26
C TYR A 156 2.00 18.87 -3.54
N PHE A 157 1.20 19.20 -2.52
CA PHE A 157 1.44 20.40 -1.70
C PHE A 157 2.69 20.32 -0.84
N LEU A 158 3.18 19.11 -0.55
CA LEU A 158 4.42 18.90 0.19
C LEU A 158 5.69 18.99 -0.67
N LYS A 159 5.54 19.36 -1.95
CA LYS A 159 6.65 19.61 -2.87
C LYS A 159 7.63 20.62 -2.26
N ASP A 160 8.92 20.27 -2.31
CA ASP A 160 10.03 21.11 -1.89
C ASP A 160 11.15 21.05 -2.94
N ARG A 161 12.14 21.95 -2.89
CA ARG A 161 13.27 21.94 -3.84
C ARG A 161 14.05 20.63 -3.85
N GLU A 162 14.10 19.94 -2.71
CA GLU A 162 14.75 18.63 -2.56
C GLU A 162 13.88 17.45 -3.00
N ASN A 163 12.55 17.60 -3.04
CA ASN A 163 11.61 16.52 -3.36
C ASN A 163 10.62 17.01 -4.42
N PRO A 164 10.93 16.85 -5.73
CA PRO A 164 10.01 17.18 -6.81
C PRO A 164 8.87 16.16 -6.85
N LEU A 165 7.82 16.43 -6.07
CA LEU A 165 6.60 15.62 -6.01
C LEU A 165 5.59 15.99 -7.10
N ASP A 166 6.07 16.54 -8.23
CA ASP A 166 5.24 16.96 -9.37
C ASP A 166 4.50 15.80 -10.03
N TRP A 167 4.98 14.57 -9.84
CA TRP A 167 4.31 13.36 -10.33
C TRP A 167 2.95 13.15 -9.64
N ALA A 168 2.78 13.58 -8.38
CA ALA A 168 1.58 13.33 -7.59
C ALA A 168 0.33 14.09 -8.08
N LYS A 169 0.52 15.12 -8.92
CA LYS A 169 -0.59 15.89 -9.50
C LYS A 169 -1.49 15.04 -10.39
N PHE A 170 -0.91 14.12 -11.19
CA PHE A 170 -1.67 13.31 -12.12
C PHE A 170 -2.52 12.26 -11.40
N PRO A 171 -1.96 11.44 -10.46
CA PRO A 171 -2.78 10.54 -9.65
C PRO A 171 -3.87 11.27 -8.87
N SER A 172 -3.55 12.43 -8.25
CA SER A 172 -4.54 13.21 -7.50
C SER A 172 -5.72 13.63 -8.40
N LEU A 173 -5.42 14.24 -9.56
CA LEU A 173 -6.44 14.71 -10.48
C LEU A 173 -7.27 13.56 -11.06
N ILE A 174 -6.62 12.47 -11.50
CA ILE A 174 -7.31 11.31 -12.06
C ILE A 174 -8.23 10.68 -11.01
N SER A 175 -7.76 10.49 -9.77
CA SER A 175 -8.59 9.94 -8.71
C SER A 175 -9.79 10.83 -8.37
N LEU A 176 -9.63 12.16 -8.34
CA LEU A 176 -10.75 13.08 -8.13
C LEU A 176 -11.76 13.06 -9.28
N ILE A 177 -11.29 12.98 -10.53
CA ILE A 177 -12.18 12.84 -11.70
C ILE A 177 -12.98 11.54 -11.59
N ILE A 178 -12.33 10.42 -11.26
CA ILE A 178 -13.01 9.13 -11.07
C ILE A 178 -14.01 9.23 -9.92
N ALA A 179 -13.66 9.86 -8.80
CA ALA A 179 -14.57 10.05 -7.67
C ALA A 179 -15.84 10.83 -8.08
N GLY A 180 -15.68 11.93 -8.83
CA GLY A 180 -16.79 12.71 -9.36
C GLY A 180 -17.64 11.92 -10.36
N MET A 181 -17.00 11.13 -11.23
CA MET A 181 -17.69 10.28 -12.19
C MET A 181 -18.50 9.17 -11.51
N VAL A 182 -17.94 8.51 -10.48
CA VAL A 182 -18.65 7.50 -9.68
C VAL A 182 -19.84 8.13 -8.96
N MET A 183 -19.67 9.34 -8.41
CA MET A 183 -20.75 10.09 -7.76
C MET A 183 -21.90 10.40 -8.73
N MET A 184 -21.61 10.73 -9.99
CA MET A 184 -22.62 10.91 -11.04
C MET A 184 -23.29 9.61 -11.48
N THR A 185 -22.60 8.48 -11.33
CA THR A 185 -23.07 7.15 -11.78
C THR A 185 -23.94 6.44 -10.72
N GLY A 186 -23.97 6.94 -9.48
CA GLY A 186 -24.74 6.34 -8.38
C GLY A 186 -26.25 6.14 -8.64
N ASN A 187 -26.80 6.88 -9.61
CA ASN A 187 -28.13 6.62 -10.19
C ASN A 187 -27.97 5.87 -11.53
N PHE A 188 -27.77 4.55 -11.48
CA PHE A 188 -27.67 3.65 -12.65
C PHE A 188 -28.95 3.57 -13.54
N THR A 189 -29.92 4.42 -13.27
CA THR A 189 -31.12 4.61 -14.10
C THR A 189 -30.89 5.61 -15.23
N ASP A 190 -29.85 6.45 -15.15
CA ASP A 190 -29.68 7.56 -16.08
C ASP A 190 -28.94 7.15 -17.37
N PHE A 191 -29.38 7.72 -18.51
CA PHE A 191 -28.81 7.56 -19.85
C PHE A 191 -27.28 7.73 -19.89
N PHE A 192 -26.76 8.61 -19.02
CA PHE A 192 -25.33 8.87 -18.86
C PHE A 192 -24.53 7.61 -18.48
N SER A 193 -25.01 6.85 -17.50
CA SER A 193 -24.32 5.65 -16.98
C SER A 193 -24.36 4.47 -17.97
N ARG A 194 -25.48 4.32 -18.70
CA ARG A 194 -25.71 3.16 -19.57
C ARG A 194 -25.14 3.31 -20.97
N VAL A 195 -25.10 4.54 -21.49
CA VAL A 195 -24.75 4.80 -22.89
C VAL A 195 -23.57 5.75 -22.98
N LEU A 196 -23.65 6.92 -22.33
CA LEU A 196 -22.63 7.95 -22.52
C LEU A 196 -21.26 7.52 -21.96
N PHE A 197 -21.23 6.87 -20.79
CA PHE A 197 -20.01 6.42 -20.17
C PHE A 197 -19.28 5.33 -20.99
N PRO A 198 -19.94 4.22 -21.40
CA PRO A 198 -19.32 3.24 -22.30
C PRO A 198 -18.84 3.85 -23.63
N VAL A 199 -19.63 4.74 -24.23
CA VAL A 199 -19.26 5.40 -25.50
C VAL A 199 -18.02 6.28 -25.32
N MET A 200 -17.96 7.09 -24.25
CA MET A 200 -16.77 7.88 -23.92
C MET A 200 -15.54 7.00 -23.74
N LEU A 201 -15.67 5.87 -23.03
CA LEU A 201 -14.57 4.94 -22.80
C LEU A 201 -14.07 4.31 -24.11
N ILE A 202 -14.99 3.94 -25.00
CA ILE A 202 -14.68 3.42 -26.34
C ILE A 202 -13.97 4.49 -27.19
N LEU A 203 -14.47 5.74 -27.19
CA LEU A 203 -13.87 6.83 -27.95
C LEU A 203 -12.46 7.18 -27.45
N VAL A 204 -12.27 7.25 -26.13
CA VAL A 204 -10.95 7.48 -25.52
C VAL A 204 -10.02 6.32 -25.86
N GLY A 205 -10.48 5.07 -25.72
CA GLY A 205 -9.70 3.89 -26.10
C GLY A 205 -9.28 3.90 -27.57
N ALA A 206 -10.21 4.19 -28.48
CA ALA A 206 -9.95 4.30 -29.91
C ALA A 206 -8.95 5.43 -30.22
N TYR A 207 -9.08 6.58 -29.55
CA TYR A 207 -8.14 7.70 -29.70
C TYR A 207 -6.72 7.34 -29.25
N VAL A 208 -6.56 6.64 -28.14
CA VAL A 208 -5.23 6.19 -27.67
C VAL A 208 -4.59 5.22 -28.66
N ILE A 209 -5.36 4.27 -29.20
CA ILE A 209 -4.87 3.33 -30.22
C ILE A 209 -4.46 4.06 -31.50
N TYR A 210 -5.28 4.99 -31.97
CA TYR A 210 -4.96 5.80 -33.15
C TYR A 210 -3.64 6.55 -32.98
N ARG A 211 -3.44 7.15 -31.81
CA ARG A 211 -2.20 7.87 -31.50
C ARG A 211 -0.98 6.95 -31.36
N SER A 212 -1.16 5.73 -30.85
CA SER A 212 -0.04 4.78 -30.74
C SER A 212 0.44 4.29 -32.11
N ILE A 213 -0.48 4.08 -33.06
CA ILE A 213 -0.15 3.67 -34.44
C ILE A 213 0.60 4.78 -35.16
N GLN A 214 0.13 6.04 -35.09
CA GLN A 214 0.85 7.15 -35.71
C GLN A 214 2.28 7.32 -35.20
N LYS A 215 2.49 7.09 -33.90
CA LYS A 215 3.83 7.16 -33.32
C LYS A 215 4.72 6.03 -33.81
N ALA A 216 4.16 4.83 -33.99
CA ALA A 216 4.89 3.68 -34.55
C ALA A 216 5.29 3.89 -36.02
N GLU A 217 4.41 4.48 -36.84
CA GLU A 217 4.71 4.81 -38.24
C GLU A 217 5.85 5.86 -38.33
N ALA A 218 5.78 6.92 -37.52
CA ALA A 218 6.83 7.95 -37.49
C ALA A 218 8.21 7.41 -37.09
N GLU A 219 8.27 6.47 -36.13
CA GLU A 219 9.52 5.83 -35.71
C GLU A 219 10.06 4.85 -36.78
N SER A 220 9.18 4.19 -37.55
CA SER A 220 9.59 3.35 -38.67
C SER A 220 10.20 4.14 -39.83
N ASP A 221 9.60 5.29 -40.18
CA ASP A 221 10.12 6.17 -41.24
C ASP A 221 11.45 6.82 -40.85
N GLU A 222 11.64 7.22 -39.59
CA GLU A 222 12.91 7.79 -39.12
C GLU A 222 14.05 6.76 -39.13
N SER A 223 13.75 5.48 -38.86
CA SER A 223 14.72 4.38 -38.94
C SER A 223 15.12 4.02 -40.38
N ALA A 224 14.23 4.25 -41.35
CA ALA A 224 14.49 4.00 -42.77
C ALA A 224 15.32 5.12 -43.43
N VAL A 225 15.30 6.34 -42.88
CA VAL A 225 16.00 7.51 -43.44
C VAL A 225 17.44 7.66 -42.92
N LYS A 226 17.81 7.06 -41.78
CA LYS A 226 19.22 7.01 -41.34
C LYS A 226 19.91 5.76 -41.90
N PRO A 227 20.68 5.86 -43.01
CA PRO A 227 21.57 4.77 -43.38
C PRO A 227 22.51 4.50 -42.21
N THR A 228 22.54 3.23 -41.82
CA THR A 228 23.46 2.64 -40.87
C THR A 228 24.86 3.22 -41.06
N GLU A 229 25.27 4.11 -40.15
CA GLU A 229 26.68 4.40 -39.92
C GLU A 229 27.27 3.13 -39.31
N LYS A 230 27.58 2.20 -40.23
CA LYS A 230 28.23 0.94 -40.00
C LYS A 230 29.59 1.30 -39.40
N LYS A 231 29.70 1.21 -38.07
CA LYS A 231 31.00 1.18 -37.39
C LYS A 231 31.81 0.05 -38.00
N GLU A 232 32.68 0.41 -38.93
CA GLU A 232 33.62 -0.49 -39.56
C GLU A 232 34.60 -0.98 -38.49
N PRO A 233 34.86 -2.30 -38.40
CA PRO A 233 35.79 -2.82 -37.42
C PRO A 233 37.20 -2.40 -37.85
N ALA A 234 37.88 -1.64 -36.99
CA ALA A 234 39.30 -1.32 -37.17
C ALA A 234 40.09 -2.64 -37.20
N GLY A 235 40.37 -3.09 -38.43
CA GLY A 235 41.05 -4.31 -38.75
C GLY A 235 42.51 -4.29 -38.31
N LYS A 236 42.88 -5.36 -37.62
CA LYS A 236 44.22 -5.95 -37.66
C LYS A 236 44.80 -5.89 -39.08
N LYS A 237 45.99 -5.30 -39.23
CA LYS A 237 47.21 -5.93 -39.80
C LYS A 237 48.27 -4.86 -40.11
N LYS A 238 49.45 -5.02 -39.52
CA LYS A 238 50.70 -5.23 -40.28
C LYS A 238 51.81 -5.69 -39.34
N ALA A 239 52.22 -6.94 -39.55
CA ALA A 239 53.57 -7.39 -39.29
C ALA A 239 54.48 -6.86 -40.41
N GLN A 240 55.69 -6.40 -40.07
CA GLN A 240 56.99 -6.71 -40.70
C GLN A 240 58.04 -5.59 -40.50
N SER A 241 59.22 -6.04 -40.03
CA SER A 241 60.57 -5.58 -40.43
C SER A 241 61.03 -4.16 -40.05
N LYS A 242 61.76 -4.05 -38.93
CA LYS A 242 63.23 -3.99 -38.92
C LYS A 242 63.77 -4.18 -37.50
#